data_AF-A0A2Z3GQZ1-F1
#
_entry.id   AF-A0A2Z3GQZ1-F1
#
_cell.length_a   1.000
_cell.length_b   1.000
_cell.length_c   1.000
_cell.angle_alpha   90.00
_cell.angle_beta   90.00
_cell.angle_gamma   90.00
#
_symmetry.space_group_name_H-M   'P 1'
#
loop_
_entity.id
_entity.type
_entity.pdbx_description
1 polymer ?
#
loop_
_entity_poly.entity_id
_entity_poly.type
_entity_poly.pdbx_seq_one_letter_code
_entity_poly.pdbx_strand_id
1 'polypeptide(L)' 'MLNTTRGQPAADVVVALLGQDGSDWPELARGTTDADGRLTDLLPPATVLAPGVYKLKFFTLEYLAVVQSGVIPAFNSAS' A
#
# COMPACT_ATOMS: atom_id res chain seq x y z
N MET A 1 0.70 -7.54 3.29
CA MET A 1 0.86 -7.98 1.90
C MET A 1 2.04 -8.95 1.86
N LEU A 2 1.87 -10.06 1.15
CA LEU A 2 2.88 -11.13 1.06
C LEU A 2 3.34 -11.25 -0.38
N ASN A 3 4.65 -11.28 -0.61
CA ASN A 3 5.23 -11.66 -1.89
C ASN A 3 5.37 -13.19 -1.94
N THR A 4 4.40 -13.85 -2.57
CA THR A 4 4.33 -15.33 -2.62
C THR A 4 5.45 -15.96 -3.47
N THR A 5 6.08 -15.22 -4.38
CA THR A 5 7.23 -15.73 -5.16
C THR A 5 8.48 -15.95 -4.30
N ARG A 6 8.58 -15.25 -3.16
CA ARG A 6 9.72 -15.34 -2.22
C ARG A 6 9.32 -15.83 -0.83
N GLY A 7 8.03 -15.99 -0.56
CA GLY A 7 7.51 -16.35 0.76
C GLY A 7 7.80 -15.31 1.85
N GLN A 8 7.95 -14.04 1.47
CA GLN A 8 8.35 -12.94 2.36
C GLN A 8 7.33 -11.80 2.31
N PRO A 9 7.21 -10.98 3.38
CA PRO A 9 6.42 -9.76 3.34
C PRO A 9 6.82 -8.85 2.18
N ALA A 10 5.84 -8.18 1.59
CA ALA A 10 6.08 -7.18 0.56
C ALA A 10 6.11 -5.79 1.19
N ALA A 11 7.31 -5.37 1.60
CA ALA A 11 7.59 -4.03 2.09
C ALA A 11 7.63 -3.01 0.94
N ASP A 12 7.44 -1.73 1.27
CA ASP A 12 7.55 -0.59 0.35
C ASP A 12 6.56 -0.61 -0.82
N VAL A 13 5.43 -1.31 -0.68
CA VAL A 13 4.37 -1.32 -1.68
C VAL A 13 3.47 -0.12 -1.45
N VAL A 14 3.35 0.76 -2.44
CA VAL A 14 2.38 1.85 -2.40
C VAL A 14 0.97 1.27 -2.52
N VAL A 15 0.07 1.74 -1.66
CA VAL A 15 -1.36 1.40 -1.65
C VAL A 15 -2.17 2.69 -1.62
N ALA A 16 -3.18 2.79 -2.47
CA ALA A 16 -4.14 3.89 -2.47
C ALA A 16 -5.54 3.38 -2.12
N LEU A 17 -6.25 4.14 -1.28
CA LEU A 17 -7.69 3.99 -1.03
C LEU A 17 -8.44 4.94 -1.96
N LEU A 18 -9.42 4.40 -2.68
CA LEU A 18 -10.32 5.18 -3.52
C LEU A 18 -11.75 4.99 -3.06
N GLY A 19 -12.53 6.06 -3.04
CA GLY A 19 -13.97 6.04 -2.77
C GLY A 19 -14.75 6.17 -4.07
N GLN A 20 -15.91 5.54 -4.17
CA GLN A 20 -16.78 5.70 -5.33
C GLN A 20 -17.51 7.06 -5.29
N ASP A 21 -17.44 7.83 -6.37
CA ASP A 21 -18.24 9.03 -6.59
C ASP A 21 -18.83 8.98 -8.01
N GLY A 22 -20.08 8.52 -8.13
CA GLY A 22 -20.69 8.23 -9.43
C GLY A 22 -19.91 7.17 -10.23
N SER A 23 -19.40 7.58 -11.40
CA SER A 23 -18.49 6.77 -12.24
C SER A 23 -17.02 6.91 -11.84
N ASP A 24 -16.71 7.89 -11.02
CA ASP A 24 -15.34 8.26 -10.65
C ASP A 24 -14.90 7.54 -9.38
N TRP A 25 -13.57 7.49 -9.22
CA TRP A 25 -12.90 6.86 -8.09
C TRP A 25 -11.80 7.81 -7.58
N PRO A 26 -12.15 8.93 -6.94
CA PRO A 26 -11.15 9.81 -6.33
C PRO A 26 -10.33 9.06 -5.28
N GLU A 27 -9.03 9.37 -5.24
CA GLU A 27 -8.15 8.89 -4.18
C GLU A 27 -8.46 9.63 -2.88
N LEU A 28 -8.70 8.87 -1.82
CA LEU A 28 -8.99 9.39 -0.48
C LEU A 28 -7.75 9.39 0.42
N ALA A 29 -6.87 8.41 0.21
CA ALA A 29 -5.64 8.27 0.98
C ALA A 29 -4.61 7.41 0.24
N ARG A 30 -3.34 7.55 0.65
CA ARG A 30 -2.21 6.79 0.14
C ARG A 30 -1.23 6.50 1.26
N GLY A 31 -0.71 5.28 1.26
CA GLY A 31 0.33 4.84 2.19
C GLY A 31 1.26 3.83 1.54
N THR A 32 2.25 3.39 2.31
CA THR A 32 3.27 2.43 1.88
C THR A 32 3.39 1.32 2.91
N THR A 33 3.47 0.06 2.48
CA THR A 33 3.59 -1.05 3.42
C THR A 33 4.92 -1.02 4.19
N ASP A 34 4.86 -1.32 5.48
CA ASP A 34 6.01 -1.46 6.36
C ASP A 34 6.83 -2.73 6.07
N ALA A 35 7.89 -2.96 6.85
CA ALA A 35 8.78 -4.11 6.71
C ALA A 35 8.08 -5.47 6.86
N ASP A 36 6.95 -5.53 7.59
CA ASP A 36 6.09 -6.71 7.74
C ASP A 36 5.01 -6.78 6.64
N GLY A 37 5.11 -5.91 5.64
CA GLY A 37 4.19 -5.78 4.53
C GLY A 37 2.82 -5.24 4.94
N ARG A 38 2.68 -4.66 6.12
CA ARG A 38 1.40 -4.15 6.64
C ARG A 38 1.29 -2.65 6.38
N LEU A 39 0.07 -2.14 6.39
CA LEU A 39 -0.20 -0.71 6.32
C LEU A 39 -1.31 -0.43 7.33
N THR A 40 -0.94 0.06 8.51
CA THR A 40 -1.84 0.16 9.66
C THR A 40 -2.41 1.57 9.87
N ASP A 41 -1.85 2.56 9.18
CA ASP A 41 -2.10 3.98 9.34
C ASP A 41 -2.51 4.66 8.01
N LEU A 42 -3.09 3.91 7.07
CA LEU A 42 -3.56 4.44 5.77
C LEU A 42 -4.54 5.61 5.93
N LEU A 43 -5.31 5.63 7.01
CA LEU A 43 -6.17 6.74 7.39
C LEU A 43 -5.81 7.21 8.79
N PRO A 44 -5.96 8.52 9.10
CA PRO A 44 -5.91 8.99 10.47
C PRO A 44 -6.87 8.20 11.36
N PRO A 45 -6.51 7.85 12.61
CA PRO A 45 -7.35 7.02 13.48
C PRO A 45 -8.77 7.57 13.74
N ALA A 46 -8.95 8.88 13.64
CA ALA A 46 -10.23 9.56 13.83
C ALA A 46 -11.09 9.64 12.55
N THR A 47 -10.58 9.18 11.40
CA THR A 47 -11.32 9.24 10.14
C THR A 47 -12.45 8.22 10.11
N VAL A 48 -13.67 8.71 9.98
CA VAL A 48 -14.86 7.88 9.75
C VAL A 48 -15.21 7.94 8.27
N LEU A 49 -15.13 6.80 7.59
CA LEU A 49 -15.59 6.68 6.20
C LEU A 49 -17.12 6.65 6.15
N ALA A 50 -17.70 7.41 5.22
CA ALA A 50 -19.13 7.34 4.97
C ALA A 50 -19.51 5.92 4.44
N PRO A 51 -20.74 5.43 4.66
CA PRO A 51 -21.20 4.20 4.03
C PRO A 51 -21.09 4.29 2.51
N GLY A 52 -20.49 3.29 1.87
CA GLY A 52 -20.25 3.32 0.43
C GLY A 52 -19.33 2.20 -0.04
N VAL A 53 -18.97 2.25 -1.32
CA VAL A 53 -18.05 1.30 -1.95
C VAL A 53 -16.66 1.92 -2.02
N TYR A 54 -15.67 1.12 -1.64
CA TYR A 54 -14.27 1.52 -1.61
C TYR A 54 -13.42 0.53 -2.39
N LYS A 55 -12.29 1.00 -2.89
CA LYS A 55 -11.31 0.22 -3.63
C LYS A 55 -9.93 0.44 -3.04
N LEU A 56 -9.17 -0.62 -2.87
CA LEU A 56 -7.72 -0.54 -2.64
C LEU A 56 -7.00 -0.82 -3.96
N LYS A 57 -6.09 0.09 -4.34
CA LYS A 57 -5.18 -0.09 -5.48
C LYS A 57 -3.78 -0.34 -4.95
N PHE A 58 -3.23 -1.50 -5.28
CA PHE A 58 -1.85 -1.89 -4.94
C PHE A 58 -0.96 -1.66 -6.17
N PHE A 59 0.13 -0.92 -6.01
CA PHE A 59 1.07 -0.58 -7.08
C PHE A 59 2.15 -1.66 -7.17
N THR A 60 1.74 -2.85 -7.64
CA THR A 60 2.59 -4.05 -7.63
C THR A 60 3.64 -4.08 -8.74
N LEU A 61 3.41 -3.38 -9.86
CA LEU A 61 4.37 -3.31 -10.96
C LEU A 61 5.64 -2.56 -10.54
N GLU A 62 5.46 -1.41 -9.88
CA GLU A 62 6.53 -0.57 -9.35
C GLU A 62 7.34 -1.33 -8.29
N TYR A 63 6.65 -2.00 -7.36
CA TYR A 63 7.29 -2.89 -6.37
C TYR A 63 8.11 -4.00 -7.05
N LEU A 64 7.51 -4.72 -8.02
CA LEU A 64 8.19 -5.81 -8.71
C LEU A 64 9.38 -5.34 -9.54
N ALA A 65 9.35 -4.13 -10.08
CA ALA A 65 10.48 -3.55 -10.81
C ALA A 65 11.70 -3.37 -9.89
N VAL A 66 11.51 -2.84 -8.68
CA VAL A 66 12.59 -2.70 -7.67
C VAL A 66 13.11 -4.07 -7.24
N VAL A 67 12.21 -4.98 -6.90
CA VAL A 67 12.52 -6.33 -6.41
C VAL A 67 13.28 -7.18 -7.44
N GLN A 68 12.97 -7.04 -8.73
CA GLN A 68 13.67 -7.73 -9.83
C GLN A 68 15.00 -7.07 -10.19
N SER A 69 15.15 -5.76 -9.96
CA SER A 69 16.40 -5.04 -10.21
C SER A 69 17.51 -5.39 -9.21
N GLY A 70 17.21 -6.17 -8.15
CA GLY A 70 18.16 -6.51 -7.10
C GLY A 70 18.52 -5.36 -6.16
N VAL A 71 17.89 -4.18 -6.34
CA VAL A 71 18.01 -3.05 -5.44
C VAL A 71 17.19 -3.37 -4.20
N ILE A 72 17.86 -3.75 -3.12
CA ILE A 72 17.24 -3.90 -1.80
C ILE A 72 16.91 -2.47 -1.33
N PRO A 73 15.63 -2.12 -1.08
CA PRO A 73 15.32 -0.84 -0.45
C PRO A 73 16.05 -0.79 0.89
N ALA A 74 16.79 0.29 1.13
CA ALA A 74 17.62 0.42 2.31
C ALA A 74 16.77 0.20 3.58
N PHE A 75 17.17 -0.74 4.42
CA PHE A 75 16.69 -0.87 5.80
C PHE A 75 17.03 0.43 6.54
N ASN A 76 16.09 1.38 6.58
CA ASN A 76 16.17 2.48 7.53
C ASN A 76 15.45 2.05 8.81
N SER A 77 16.21 1.42 9.70
CA SER A 77 15.90 1.38 11.12
C SER A 77 15.96 2.81 11.64
N ALA A 78 14.82 3.43 11.94
CA ALA A 78 14.77 4.64 12.75
C ALA A 78 14.00 4.34 14.04
N SER A 79 14.62 4.76 15.13
CA SER A 79 14.39 4.45 16.54
C SER A 79 13.02 4.79 17.09
#